data_AF-F8DMX6-F1
#
_entry.id   AF-F8DMX6-F1
#
_cell.length_a   1.000
_cell.length_b   1.000
_cell.length_c   1.000
_cell.angle_alpha   90.00
_cell.angle_beta   90.00
_cell.angle_gamma   90.00
#
_symmetry.space_group_name_H-M   'P 1'
#
loop_
_entity.id
_entity.type
_entity.pdbx_description
1 polymer ?
#
loop_
_entity_poly.entity_id
_entity_poly.type
_entity_poly.pdbx_seq_one_letter_code
_entity_poly.pdbx_strand_id
1 'polypeptide(L)'
;MKISISAFPINSWFGIVGAFLGWFLGGLDDLLYVLLIFMAVDYLTGVLCAISERKLSSEIGFKGIMRKVLILVLVGIAHALDVYLLKNGSAIRTATIFFYVSNEGISLLENASRLGLPVPEKLKEVLKQLHGKNDDHNDQ
;
A
#
# COMPACT_ATOMS: atom_id res chain seq x y z
N MET A 1 8.05 -21.93 -32.70
CA MET A 1 9.03 -21.40 -31.73
C MET A 1 8.66 -21.93 -30.34
N LYS A 2 9.34 -22.97 -29.84
CA LYS A 2 9.15 -23.49 -28.48
C LYS A 2 10.09 -22.70 -27.58
N ILE A 3 9.55 -21.77 -26.78
CA ILE A 3 10.34 -21.08 -25.76
C ILE A 3 10.55 -22.09 -24.63
N SER A 4 11.79 -22.57 -24.46
CA SER A 4 12.14 -23.47 -23.35
C SER A 4 12.27 -22.65 -22.07
N ILE A 5 11.28 -22.77 -21.17
CA ILE A 5 11.22 -22.03 -19.90
C ILE A 5 12.43 -22.34 -19.00
N SER A 6 13.11 -23.48 -19.21
CA SER A 6 14.33 -23.88 -18.50
C SER A 6 15.58 -23.04 -18.80
N ALA A 7 15.54 -22.14 -19.78
CA ALA A 7 16.69 -21.33 -20.20
C ALA A 7 16.85 -20.00 -19.43
N PHE A 8 15.93 -19.65 -18.54
CA PHE A 8 15.98 -18.40 -17.79
C PHE A 8 16.44 -18.63 -16.34
N PRO A 9 17.59 -18.07 -15.91
CA PRO A 9 17.97 -18.09 -14.50
C PRO A 9 16.92 -17.32 -13.67
N ILE A 10 16.73 -17.70 -12.41
CA ILE A 10 15.74 -17.12 -11.49
C ILE A 10 15.77 -15.58 -11.47
N ASN A 11 16.97 -14.99 -11.54
CA ASN A 11 17.17 -13.54 -11.58
C ASN A 11 16.51 -12.87 -12.79
N SER A 12 16.39 -13.56 -13.93
CA SER A 12 15.70 -13.04 -15.11
C SER A 12 14.20 -12.91 -14.89
N TRP A 13 13.60 -13.78 -14.06
CA TRP A 13 12.18 -13.68 -13.73
C TRP A 13 11.88 -12.45 -12.87
N PHE A 14 12.73 -12.18 -11.86
CA PHE A 14 12.65 -10.95 -11.09
C PHE A 14 12.82 -9.70 -11.97
N GLY A 15 13.72 -9.77 -12.95
CA GLY A 15 13.89 -8.70 -13.93
C GLY A 15 12.63 -8.44 -14.77
N ILE A 16 11.99 -9.49 -15.28
CA ILE A 16 10.76 -9.37 -16.08
C ILE A 16 9.62 -8.79 -15.24
N VAL A 17 9.42 -9.31 -14.03
CA VAL A 17 8.37 -8.81 -13.13
C VAL A 17 8.63 -7.37 -12.72
N GLY A 18 9.88 -7.03 -12.38
CA GLY A 18 10.27 -5.66 -12.02
C GLY A 18 10.07 -4.69 -13.19
N ALA A 19 10.43 -5.08 -14.41
CA ALA A 19 10.22 -4.27 -15.61
C ALA A 19 8.73 -4.06 -15.88
N PHE A 20 7.91 -5.11 -15.78
CA PHE A 20 6.46 -5.01 -15.94
C PHE A 20 5.84 -4.10 -14.88
N LEU A 21 6.22 -4.26 -13.61
CA LEU A 21 5.72 -3.42 -12.53
C LEU A 21 6.14 -1.95 -12.71
N GLY A 22 7.40 -1.69 -13.06
CA GLY A 22 7.88 -0.35 -13.33
C GLY A 22 7.10 0.32 -14.48
N TRP A 23 6.83 -0.41 -15.56
CA TRP A 23 6.00 0.09 -16.66
C TRP A 23 4.55 0.31 -16.25
N PHE A 24 3.93 -0.64 -15.55
CA PHE A 24 2.52 -0.60 -15.15
C PHE A 24 2.22 0.54 -14.16
N LEU A 25 3.11 0.76 -13.19
CA LEU A 25 2.99 1.81 -12.20
C LEU A 25 3.34 3.21 -12.75
N GLY A 26 3.89 3.30 -13.96
CA GLY A 26 4.26 4.57 -14.60
C GLY A 26 5.62 5.11 -14.19
N GLY A 27 6.55 4.23 -13.84
CA GLY A 27 7.90 4.54 -13.37
C GLY A 27 8.06 4.38 -11.87
N LEU A 28 9.32 4.34 -11.43
CA LEU A 28 9.71 4.41 -10.01
C LEU A 28 10.22 5.82 -9.71
N ASP A 29 9.33 6.79 -9.62
CA ASP A 29 9.67 8.17 -9.25
C ASP A 29 9.53 8.42 -7.75
N ASP A 30 9.98 9.60 -7.31
CA ASP A 30 10.02 10.01 -5.90
C ASP A 30 8.68 9.83 -5.19
N LEU A 31 7.58 10.10 -5.90
CA LEU A 31 6.24 10.06 -5.34
C LEU A 31 5.80 8.62 -5.06
N LEU A 32 6.08 7.70 -5.99
CA LEU A 32 5.89 6.28 -5.75
C LEU A 32 6.85 5.72 -4.68
N TYR A 33 8.10 6.19 -4.63
CA TYR A 33 9.05 5.81 -3.57
C TYR A 33 8.54 6.19 -2.18
N VAL A 34 7.96 7.39 -2.01
CA VAL A 34 7.34 7.81 -0.75
C VAL A 34 6.23 6.84 -0.35
N LEU A 35 5.35 6.46 -1.28
CA LEU A 35 4.30 5.48 -0.99
C LEU A 35 4.87 4.13 -0.54
N LEU A 36 5.88 3.62 -1.23
CA LEU A 36 6.52 2.36 -0.87
C LEU A 36 7.14 2.39 0.53
N ILE A 37 7.77 3.51 0.92
CA ILE A 37 8.31 3.69 2.27
C ILE A 37 7.17 3.68 3.30
N PHE A 38 6.10 4.43 3.07
CA PHE A 38 4.94 4.46 3.97
C PHE A 38 4.33 3.05 4.15
N MET A 39 4.13 2.31 3.06
CA MET A 39 3.61 0.94 3.10
C MET A 39 4.55 -0.02 3.85
N ALA A 40 5.87 0.12 3.66
CA ALA A 40 6.86 -0.71 4.34
C ALA A 40 6.88 -0.45 5.84
N VAL A 41 6.91 0.83 6.25
CA VAL A 41 6.92 1.20 7.67
C VAL A 41 5.59 0.84 8.34
N ASP A 42 4.46 1.06 7.67
CA ASP A 42 3.15 0.64 8.18
C ASP A 42 3.09 -0.88 8.40
N TYR A 43 3.56 -1.68 7.43
CA TYR A 43 3.59 -3.13 7.59
C TYR A 43 4.50 -3.56 8.75
N LEU A 44 5.71 -2.99 8.85
CA LEU A 44 6.63 -3.28 9.94
C LEU A 44 6.02 -2.92 11.31
N THR A 45 5.44 -1.73 11.45
CA THR A 45 4.79 -1.30 12.69
C THR A 45 3.57 -2.14 13.03
N GLY A 46 2.77 -2.56 12.05
CA GLY A 46 1.66 -3.48 12.23
C GLY A 46 2.10 -4.86 12.72
N VAL A 47 3.21 -5.39 12.17
CA VAL A 47 3.81 -6.65 12.64
C VAL A 47 4.34 -6.50 14.07
N LEU A 48 5.03 -5.41 14.39
CA LEU A 48 5.51 -5.13 15.76
C LEU A 48 4.34 -5.05 16.75
N CYS A 49 3.24 -4.42 16.35
CA CYS A 49 2.03 -4.33 17.16
C CYS A 49 1.43 -5.73 17.42
N ALA A 50 1.31 -6.57 16.38
CA ALA A 50 0.81 -7.94 16.52
C ALA A 50 1.70 -8.80 17.43
N ILE A 51 3.03 -8.60 17.40
CA ILE A 51 3.98 -9.25 18.30
C ILE A 51 3.78 -8.77 19.74
N SER A 52 3.69 -7.45 19.95
CA SER A 52 3.48 -6.84 21.26
C SER A 52 2.19 -7.32 21.93
N GLU A 53 1.13 -7.49 21.13
CA GLU A 53 -0.17 -8.01 21.60
C GLU A 53 -0.22 -9.55 21.72
N ARG A 54 0.87 -10.25 21.40
CA ARG A 54 0.95 -11.73 21.31
C ARG A 54 -0.12 -12.35 20.41
N LYS A 55 -0.55 -11.61 19.38
CA LYS A 55 -1.56 -12.02 18.39
C LYS A 55 -0.93 -12.24 17.01
N LEU A 56 0.34 -12.60 16.95
CA LEU A 56 1.01 -12.83 15.67
C LEU A 56 0.38 -14.05 14.97
N SER A 57 -0.32 -13.79 13.86
CA SER A 57 -0.86 -14.80 12.97
C SER A 57 -0.39 -14.49 11.55
N SER A 58 -0.01 -15.53 10.81
CA SER A 58 0.33 -15.44 9.39
C SER A 58 -0.83 -14.88 8.55
N GLU A 59 -2.07 -15.13 8.98
CA GLU A 59 -3.26 -14.59 8.34
C GLU A 59 -3.33 -13.05 8.43
N ILE A 60 -2.95 -12.49 9.59
CA ILE A 60 -2.91 -11.04 9.81
C ILE A 60 -1.82 -10.41 8.94
N GLY A 61 -0.63 -11.02 8.91
CA GLY A 61 0.48 -10.57 8.07
C GLY A 61 0.13 -10.65 6.57
N PHE A 62 -0.48 -11.75 6.14
CA PHE A 62 -0.92 -11.94 4.76
C PHE A 62 -1.98 -10.92 4.35
N LYS A 63 -2.97 -10.66 5.21
CA LYS A 63 -3.99 -9.63 4.97
C LYS A 63 -3.37 -8.24 4.81
N GLY A 64 -2.34 -7.92 5.58
CA GLY A 64 -1.56 -6.69 5.44
C GLY A 64 -0.92 -6.56 4.06
N ILE A 65 -0.19 -7.60 3.62
CA ILE A 65 0.47 -7.62 2.31
C ILE A 65 -0.56 -7.58 1.17
N MET A 66 -1.66 -8.31 1.28
CA MET A 66 -2.72 -8.31 0.27
C MET A 66 -3.28 -6.90 0.05
N ARG A 67 -3.55 -6.16 1.13
CA ARG A 67 -4.00 -4.75 1.04
C ARG A 67 -2.97 -3.89 0.31
N LYS A 68 -1.68 -4.08 0.60
CA LYS A 68 -0.57 -3.33 -0.02
C LYS A 68 -0.44 -3.62 -1.51
N VAL A 69 -0.60 -4.88 -1.94
CA VAL A 69 -0.64 -5.25 -3.36
C VAL A 69 -1.82 -4.58 -4.07
N LEU A 70 -3.00 -4.55 -3.45
CA LEU A 70 -4.17 -3.87 -4.04
C LEU A 70 -3.94 -2.37 -4.23
N ILE A 71 -3.22 -1.71 -3.32
CA ILE A 71 -2.82 -0.30 -3.47
C ILE A 71 -1.98 -0.11 -4.73
N LEU A 72 -0.97 -0.94 -4.94
CA LEU A 72 -0.12 -0.85 -6.14
C LEU A 72 -0.91 -1.14 -7.43
N VAL A 73 -1.85 -2.08 -7.39
CA VAL A 73 -2.76 -2.34 -8.52
C VAL A 73 -3.58 -1.10 -8.85
N LEU A 74 -4.14 -0.43 -7.85
CA LEU A 74 -4.94 0.79 -8.05
C LEU A 74 -4.10 1.96 -8.55
N VAL A 75 -2.85 2.11 -8.11
CA VAL A 75 -1.90 3.08 -8.67
C VAL A 75 -1.62 2.80 -10.14
N GLY A 76 -1.41 1.55 -10.52
CA GLY A 76 -1.19 1.18 -11.92
C GLY A 76 -2.44 1.39 -12.79
N ILE A 77 -3.64 1.14 -12.26
CA ILE A 77 -4.89 1.50 -12.93
C ILE A 77 -4.99 3.01 -13.11
N ALA A 78 -4.72 3.80 -12.06
CA ALA A 78 -4.73 5.26 -12.13
C ALA A 78 -3.74 5.80 -13.18
N HIS A 79 -2.54 5.24 -13.23
CA HIS A 79 -1.57 5.53 -14.28
C HIS A 79 -2.10 5.18 -15.68
N ALA A 80 -2.73 4.02 -15.85
CA ALA A 80 -3.34 3.65 -17.12
C ALA A 80 -4.46 4.64 -17.53
N LEU A 81 -5.27 5.13 -16.58
CA LEU A 81 -6.29 6.15 -16.87
C LEU A 81 -5.64 7.47 -17.33
N ASP A 82 -4.57 7.91 -16.68
CA ASP A 82 -3.83 9.10 -17.10
C ASP A 82 -3.31 8.96 -18.54
N VAL A 83 -2.68 7.83 -18.87
CA VAL A 83 -2.08 7.59 -20.19
C VAL A 83 -3.13 7.42 -21.28
N TYR A 84 -4.16 6.61 -21.05
CA TYR A 84 -5.10 6.20 -22.10
C TYR A 84 -6.32 7.12 -22.22
N LEU A 85 -6.81 7.70 -21.11
CA LEU A 85 -8.00 8.56 -21.12
C LEU A 85 -7.66 10.04 -21.14
N LEU A 86 -6.81 10.50 -20.23
CA LEU A 86 -6.46 11.92 -20.14
C LEU A 86 -5.42 12.34 -21.19
N LYS A 87 -4.60 11.39 -21.65
CA LYS A 87 -3.58 11.53 -22.71
C LYS A 87 -2.50 12.58 -22.42
N ASN A 88 -2.57 13.28 -21.28
CA ASN A 88 -1.62 14.30 -20.85
C ASN A 88 -1.60 14.35 -19.31
N GLY A 89 -0.43 14.13 -18.72
CA GLY A 89 -0.17 14.29 -17.29
C GLY A 89 -0.21 13.00 -16.48
N SER A 90 -0.11 13.15 -15.16
CA SER A 90 -0.11 12.09 -14.16
C SER A 90 -1.08 12.41 -13.01
N ALA A 91 -2.15 13.16 -13.32
CA ALA A 91 -2.99 13.79 -12.31
C ALA A 91 -3.72 12.76 -11.46
N ILE A 92 -4.32 11.74 -12.07
CA ILE A 92 -5.05 10.70 -11.35
C ILE A 92 -4.06 9.84 -10.56
N ARG A 93 -2.96 9.40 -11.17
CA ARG A 93 -1.91 8.62 -10.49
C ARG A 93 -1.37 9.35 -9.28
N THR A 94 -1.06 10.64 -9.43
CA THR A 94 -0.56 11.49 -8.34
C THR A 94 -1.59 11.60 -7.22
N ALA A 95 -2.85 11.89 -7.55
CA ALA A 95 -3.93 11.95 -6.57
C ALA A 95 -4.14 10.61 -5.84
N THR A 96 -4.12 9.49 -6.57
CA THR A 96 -4.23 8.14 -6.00
C THR A 96 -3.07 7.83 -5.05
N ILE A 97 -1.83 8.19 -5.42
CA ILE A 97 -0.70 7.97 -4.52
C ILE A 97 -0.82 8.84 -3.28
N PHE A 98 -1.14 10.13 -3.39
CA PHE A 98 -1.34 10.99 -2.20
C PHE A 98 -2.45 10.47 -1.29
N PHE A 99 -3.53 9.97 -1.87
CA PHE A 99 -4.60 9.32 -1.12
C PHE A 99 -4.06 8.13 -0.34
N TYR A 100 -3.30 7.23 -0.97
CA TYR A 100 -2.77 6.05 -0.28
C TYR A 100 -1.64 6.36 0.69
N VAL A 101 -0.77 7.33 0.42
CA VAL A 101 0.21 7.83 1.41
C VAL A 101 -0.53 8.31 2.67
N SER A 102 -1.64 9.03 2.50
CA SER A 102 -2.45 9.47 3.64
C SER A 102 -3.09 8.30 4.39
N ASN A 103 -3.60 7.28 3.68
CA ASN A 103 -4.16 6.07 4.29
C ASN A 103 -3.11 5.26 5.08
N GLU A 104 -1.92 5.11 4.51
CA GLU A 104 -0.80 4.44 5.18
C GLU A 104 -0.30 5.25 6.37
N GLY A 105 -0.27 6.59 6.27
CA GLY A 105 0.07 7.48 7.38
C GLY A 105 -0.92 7.37 8.55
N ILE A 106 -2.22 7.28 8.26
CA ILE A 106 -3.28 7.05 9.26
C ILE A 106 -3.06 5.70 9.97
N SER A 107 -2.83 4.63 9.20
CA SER A 107 -2.57 3.28 9.72
C SER A 107 -1.31 3.24 10.59
N LEU A 108 -0.25 3.93 10.16
CA LEU A 108 0.99 4.06 10.92
C LEU A 108 0.79 4.80 12.26
N LEU A 109 0.00 5.87 12.27
CA LEU A 109 -0.32 6.60 13.51
C LEU A 109 -1.12 5.73 14.49
N GLU A 110 -2.04 4.90 13.99
CA GLU A 110 -2.78 3.95 14.81
C GLU A 110 -1.85 2.89 15.41
N ASN A 111 -0.99 2.28 14.60
CA ASN A 111 0.00 1.30 15.06
C ASN A 111 0.96 1.93 16.09
N ALA A 112 1.41 3.17 15.86
CA ALA A 112 2.24 3.92 16.80
C ALA A 112 1.53 4.15 18.14
N SER A 113 0.24 4.53 18.11
CA SER A 113 -0.56 4.69 19.32
C SER A 113 -0.72 3.36 20.08
N ARG A 114 -0.92 2.24 19.37
CA ARG A 114 -1.03 0.90 19.98
C ARG A 114 0.29 0.43 20.60
N LEU A 115 1.43 0.86 20.04
CA LEU A 115 2.77 0.62 20.58
C LEU A 115 3.14 1.55 21.76
N GLY A 116 2.24 2.46 22.16
CA GLY A 116 2.43 3.32 23.33
C GLY A 116 3.15 4.64 23.05
N LEU A 117 3.32 5.03 21.79
CA LEU A 117 3.82 6.36 21.46
C LEU A 117 2.79 7.44 21.85
N PRO A 118 3.21 8.56 22.46
CA PRO A 118 2.31 9.63 22.84
C PRO A 118 1.76 10.34 21.60
N VAL A 119 0.51 10.02 21.23
CA VAL A 119 -0.22 10.69 20.16
C VAL A 119 -1.19 11.73 20.77
N PRO A 120 -1.24 12.98 20.28
CA PRO A 120 -2.16 13.99 20.77
C PRO A 120 -3.62 13.52 20.71
N GLU A 121 -4.40 13.79 21.75
CA GLU A 121 -5.80 13.33 21.86
C GLU A 121 -6.68 13.77 20.70
N LYS A 122 -6.44 14.98 20.16
CA LYS A 122 -7.16 15.46 18.97
C LYS A 122 -6.93 14.61 17.73
N LEU A 123 -5.73 14.06 17.57
CA LEU A 123 -5.43 13.16 16.46
C LEU A 123 -6.10 11.79 16.68
N LYS A 124 -6.09 11.28 17.92
CA LYS A 124 -6.80 10.03 18.27
C LYS A 124 -8.31 10.14 18.05
N GLU A 125 -8.93 11.26 18.42
CA GLU A 125 -10.36 11.52 18.18
C GLU A 125 -10.71 11.45 16.69
N VAL A 126 -9.89 12.09 15.83
CA VAL A 126 -10.07 12.05 14.37
C VAL A 126 -9.89 10.64 13.82
N LEU A 127 -8.85 9.91 14.25
CA LEU A 127 -8.61 8.52 13.83
C LEU A 127 -9.79 7.61 14.22
N LYS A 128 -10.37 7.80 15.41
CA LYS A 128 -11.52 7.03 15.90
C LYS A 128 -12.79 7.32 15.11
N GLN A 129 -13.03 8.57 14.73
CA GLN A 129 -14.17 8.95 13.88
C GLN A 129 -14.07 8.35 12.47
N LEU A 130 -12.86 8.25 11.91
CA LEU A 130 -12.63 7.58 10.63
C LEU A 130 -12.89 6.07 10.70
N HIS A 131 -12.55 5.42 11.83
CA HIS A 131 -12.85 4.01 12.04
C HIS A 131 -14.35 3.74 12.29
N GLY A 132 -15.00 4.54 13.15
CA GLY A 132 -16.42 4.35 13.49
C GLY A 132 -17.38 4.52 12.31
N LYS A 133 -16.97 5.21 11.24
CA LYS A 133 -17.78 5.37 10.03
C LYS A 133 -17.76 4.15 9.10
N ASN A 134 -16.86 3.18 9.31
CA ASN A 134 -16.78 1.96 8.51
C ASN A 134 -17.65 0.80 9.04
N ASP A 135 -18.15 0.90 10.28
CA ASP A 135 -18.97 -0.15 10.91
C ASP A 135 -20.50 0.10 10.78
N ASP A 136 -20.92 1.30 10.39
CA ASP A 136 -22.35 1.71 10.28
C ASP A 136 -23.04 1.29 8.95
N HIS A 137 -22.49 0.33 8.21
CA HIS A 137 -23.08 -0.16 6.95
C HIS A 137 -23.55 -1.63 6.96
N ASN A 138 -23.77 -2.22 8.14
CA ASN A 138 -24.27 -3.59 8.27
C ASN A 138 -25.70 -3.75 8.80
N ASP A 139 -26.48 -2.68 8.91
CA ASP A 139 -27.92 -2.79 9.17
C ASP A 139 -28.71 -1.96 8.13
N GLN A 140 -28.98 -2.58 6.98
CA GLN A 140 -30.20 -2.38 6.18
C GLN A 140 -30.42 -3.53 5.19
#